data_AF-A0A7J4VPK6-F1
#
_entry.id   AF-A0A7J4VPK6-F1
#
_cell.length_a   1.000
_cell.length_b   1.000
_cell.length_c   1.000
_cell.angle_alpha   90.00
_cell.angle_beta   90.00
_cell.angle_gamma   90.00
#
_symmetry.space_group_name_H-M   'P 1'
#
loop_
_entity.id
_entity.type
_entity.pdbx_description
1 polymer ?
#
loop_
_entity_poly.entity_id
_entity_poly.type
_entity_poly.pdbx_seq_one_letter_code
_entity_poly.pdbx_strand_id
1 'polypeptide(L)' 'MSEEEFCKRFEDRVRLHCRSGKRPFAMVPEEYCARVAKLWWQELHGELWTPETCADEDSYYW' A
#
# COMPACT_ATOMS: atom_id res chain seq x y z
N MET A 1 -6.57 8.49 11.72
CA MET A 1 -5.54 8.67 10.68
C MET A 1 -6.15 9.47 9.55
N SER A 2 -5.40 10.29 8.82
CA SER A 2 -5.87 10.97 7.60
C SER A 2 -5.60 10.12 6.35
N GLU A 3 -6.24 10.45 5.22
CA GLU A 3 -5.95 9.81 3.92
C GLU A 3 -4.46 9.93 3.57
N GLU A 4 -3.89 11.11 3.77
CA GLU A 4 -2.48 11.38 3.47
C GLU A 4 -1.54 10.53 4.34
N GLU A 5 -1.84 10.42 5.64
CA GLU A 5 -1.08 9.58 6.57
C GLU A 5 -1.20 8.09 6.21
N PHE A 6 -2.40 7.64 5.81
CA PHE A 6 -2.60 6.27 5.33
C PHE A 6 -1.78 6.00 4.08
N CYS A 7 -1.91 6.86 3.06
CA CYS A 7 -1.24 6.66 1.77
C CYS A 7 0.29 6.62 1.94
N LYS A 8 0.83 7.52 2.77
CA LYS A 8 2.27 7.56 3.04
C LYS A 8 2.76 6.28 3.71
N ARG A 9 2.06 5.79 4.73
CA ARG A 9 2.44 4.55 5.45
C ARG A 9 2.30 3.31 4.57
N PHE A 10 1.26 3.26 3.73
CA PHE A 10 1.08 2.22 2.72
C PHE A 10 2.28 2.20 1.77
N GLU A 11 2.65 3.34 1.19
CA GLU A 11 3.79 3.46 0.27
C GLU A 11 5.11 3.07 0.93
N ASP A 12 5.36 3.52 2.16
CA ASP A 12 6.56 3.13 2.92
C ASP A 12 6.64 1.60 3.09
N ARG A 13 5.49 0.93 3.33
CA ARG A 13 5.43 -0.53 3.41
C ARG A 13 5.66 -1.21 2.06
N VAL A 14 5.07 -0.71 0.98
CA VAL A 14 5.33 -1.20 -0.39
C VAL A 14 6.81 -1.08 -0.74
N ARG A 15 7.46 0.03 -0.38
CA ARG A 15 8.91 0.22 -0.59
C ARG A 15 9.75 -0.81 0.17
N LEU A 16 9.34 -1.21 1.38
CA LEU A 16 10.01 -2.28 2.11
C LEU A 16 9.89 -3.63 1.40
N HIS A 17 8.72 -3.97 0.87
CA HIS A 17 8.53 -5.17 0.03
C HIS A 17 9.38 -5.13 -1.23
N CYS A 18 9.51 -3.94 -1.85
CA CYS A 18 10.38 -3.78 -3.01
C CYS A 18 11.85 -4.03 -2.69
N ARG A 19 12.31 -3.61 -1.50
CA ARG A 19 13.68 -3.88 -1.02
C ARG A 19 13.91 -5.36 -0.70
N SER A 20 12.87 -6.13 -0.37
CA SER A 20 12.97 -7.58 -0.15
C SER A 20 12.84 -8.41 -1.44
N GLY A 21 12.64 -7.76 -2.59
CA GLY A 21 12.65 -8.39 -3.91
C GLY A 21 11.26 -8.60 -4.53
N LYS A 22 10.18 -8.30 -3.81
CA LYS A 22 8.83 -8.26 -4.41
C LYS A 22 8.72 -7.06 -5.37
N ARG A 23 7.85 -7.14 -6.39
CA ARG A 23 7.62 -6.01 -7.29
C ARG A 23 6.15 -5.92 -7.67
N PRO A 24 5.46 -4.79 -7.41
CA PRO A 24 4.07 -4.65 -7.77
C PRO A 24 3.91 -4.63 -9.29
N PHE A 25 3.68 -5.80 -9.91
CA PHE A 25 3.43 -5.99 -11.34
C PHE A 25 4.43 -5.27 -12.26
N ALA A 26 5.72 -5.25 -11.89
CA ALA A 26 6.80 -4.52 -12.56
C ALA A 26 6.59 -2.99 -12.68
N MET A 27 5.69 -2.40 -11.88
CA MET A 27 5.49 -0.95 -11.77
C MET A 27 6.47 -0.29 -10.80
N VAL A 28 6.66 1.02 -10.98
CA VAL A 28 7.35 1.87 -10.01
C VAL A 28 6.48 2.00 -8.74
N PRO A 29 7.02 1.81 -7.53
CA PRO A 29 6.22 1.83 -6.29
C PRO A 29 5.39 3.09 -6.10
N GLU A 30 5.93 4.25 -6.46
CA GLU A 30 5.24 5.54 -6.39
C GLU A 30 4.00 5.56 -7.31
N GLU A 31 4.13 5.10 -8.55
CA GLU A 31 3.03 5.03 -9.52
C GLU A 31 1.96 4.03 -9.09
N TYR A 32 2.40 2.90 -8.52
CA TYR A 32 1.52 1.90 -7.96
C TYR A 32 0.70 2.47 -6.79
N CYS A 33 1.37 3.04 -5.79
CA CYS A 33 0.75 3.54 -4.57
C CYS A 33 -0.19 4.72 -4.85
N ALA A 34 0.13 5.58 -5.82
CA ALA A 34 -0.74 6.68 -6.23
C ALA A 34 -2.15 6.22 -6.64
N ARG A 35 -2.28 5.00 -7.17
CA ARG A 35 -3.56 4.40 -7.57
C ARG A 35 -4.16 3.54 -6.47
N VAL A 36 -3.36 2.68 -5.86
CA VAL A 36 -3.84 1.59 -4.99
C VAL A 36 -4.07 2.05 -3.55
N ALA A 37 -3.24 2.95 -3.02
CA ALA A 37 -3.38 3.40 -1.63
C ALA A 37 -4.71 4.11 -1.37
N LYS A 38 -5.19 4.89 -2.34
CA LYS A 38 -6.48 5.57 -2.26
C LYS A 38 -7.67 4.62 -2.30
N LEU A 39 -7.59 3.54 -3.08
CA LEU A 39 -8.63 2.52 -3.14
C LEU A 39 -8.76 1.81 -1.79
N TRP A 40 -7.63 1.37 -1.22
CA TRP A 40 -7.61 0.78 0.12
C TRP A 40 -8.16 1.73 1.19
N TRP A 41 -7.79 3.00 1.12
CA TRP A 41 -8.35 4.00 2.02
C TRP A 41 -9.88 4.08 1.87
N GLN A 42 -10.40 4.22 0.66
CA GLN A 42 -11.85 4.36 0.43
C GLN A 42 -12.64 3.11 0.85
N GLU A 43 -12.10 1.92 0.62
CA GLU A 43 -12.78 0.66 0.91
C GLU A 43 -12.75 0.29 2.40
N LEU A 44 -11.64 0.59 3.09
CA LEU A 44 -11.42 0.13 4.48
C LEU A 44 -11.39 1.26 5.52
N HIS A 45 -11.67 2.51 5.13
CA HIS A 45 -11.72 3.61 6.10
C HIS A 45 -12.81 3.38 7.15
N GLY A 46 -12.38 2.98 8.35
CA GLY A 46 -13.26 2.64 9.48
C GLY A 46 -13.15 1.18 9.94
N GLU A 47 -12.43 0.34 9.21
CA GLU A 47 -12.12 -1.03 9.63
C GLU A 47 -10.83 -1.11 10.45
N LEU A 48 -10.56 -2.28 11.05
CA LEU A 48 -9.36 -2.53 11.89
C LEU A 48 -8.06 -2.70 11.09
N TRP A 49 -8.09 -2.48 9.78
CA TRP A 49 -6.93 -2.69 8.90
C TRP A 49 -6.03 -1.47 8.89
N THR A 50 -4.73 -1.68 9.16
CA THR A 50 -3.72 -0.63 9.06
C THR A 50 -3.17 -0.54 7.63
N PRO A 51 -2.55 0.58 7.23
CA PRO A 51 -1.94 0.71 5.91
C PRO A 51 -0.89 -0.38 5.64
N GLU A 52 -0.19 -0.83 6.69
CA GLU A 52 0.78 -1.91 6.60
C GLU A 52 0.11 -3.26 6.33
N THR A 53 -1.01 -3.56 7.00
CA THR A 53 -1.77 -4.79 6.74
C THR A 53 -2.32 -4.80 5.31
N CYS A 54 -2.85 -3.67 4.83
CA CYS A 54 -3.28 -3.53 3.44
C CYS A 54 -2.12 -3.79 2.46
N ALA A 55 -0.97 -3.16 2.67
CA ALA A 55 0.19 -3.36 1.80
C ALA A 55 0.77 -4.78 1.88
N ASP A 56 0.73 -5.42 3.05
CA ASP A 56 1.14 -6.81 3.23
C ASP A 56 0.20 -7.77 2.49
N GLU A 57 -1.11 -7.59 2.62
CA GLU A 57 -2.14 -8.37 1.92
C GLU A 57 -2.00 -8.24 0.40
N ASP A 58 -1.90 -7.00 -0.06
CA ASP A 58 -1.74 -6.67 -1.48
C ASP A 58 -0.46 -7.29 -2.07
N SER A 59 0.62 -7.33 -1.28
CA SER A 59 1.90 -7.91 -1.69
C SER A 59 1.90 -9.42 -1.92
N TYR A 60 0.85 -10.16 -1.52
CA TYR A 60 0.75 -11.58 -1.84
C TYR A 60 0.43 -11.83 -3.32
N TYR A 61 -0.08 -10.82 -4.03
CA TYR A 61 -0.51 -10.94 -5.43
C TYR A 61 0.53 -10.41 -6.43
N TRP A 62 1.67 -9.91 -5.94
CA TRP A 62 2.75 -9.34 -6.74
C TRP A 62 3.82 -10.37 -7.13
#